data_AF-A0A238BLW5-F1
#
_entry.id   AF-A0A238BLW5-F1
#
_cell.length_a   1.000
_cell.length_b   1.000
_cell.length_c   1.000
_cell.angle_alpha   90.00
_cell.angle_beta   90.00
_cell.angle_gamma   90.00
#
_symmetry.space_group_name_H-M   'P 1'
#
loop_
_entity.id
_entity.type
_entity.pdbx_description
1 polymer ?
#
loop_
_entity_poly.entity_id
_entity_poly.type
_entity_poly.pdbx_seq_one_letter_code
_entity_poly.pdbx_strand_id
1 'polypeptide(L)'
;MVSARNIYISYFVNRTGKQDNFYEICLPLYPSLILFSISVLWALYSPGKIAERDPRLYLYAMGTVFSNIACRLIIAQMCSTRAETFNLCLAIYSFIAVTSLSGFLSIYQELIFLRLAVALITFVHLHFGICVIRQLCEHFKICAFSLQYIQQSKTE
;
A
#
# COMPACT_ATOMS: atom_id res chain seq x y z
N MET A 1 2.17 25.70 2.05
CA MET A 1 3.50 26.34 2.19
C MET A 1 4.08 26.27 3.62
N VAL A 2 3.26 26.31 4.68
CA VAL A 2 3.75 26.21 6.08
C VAL A 2 4.45 24.87 6.37
N SER A 3 3.92 23.77 5.84
CA SER A 3 4.50 22.42 5.98
C SER A 3 5.90 22.29 5.36
N ALA A 4 6.11 22.81 4.15
CA ALA A 4 7.42 22.81 3.49
C ALA A 4 8.46 23.64 4.27
N ARG A 5 8.06 24.80 4.78
CA ARG A 5 8.91 25.65 5.63
C ARG A 5 9.29 24.94 6.93
N ASN A 6 8.36 24.20 7.54
CA ASN A 6 8.62 23.49 8.78
C ASN A 6 9.59 22.31 8.58
N ILE A 7 9.48 21.60 7.44
CA ILE A 7 10.43 20.56 7.04
C ILE A 7 11.82 21.18 6.80
N TYR A 8 11.89 22.30 6.08
CA TYR A 8 13.16 23.00 5.83
C TYR A 8 13.86 23.42 7.12
N ILE A 9 13.12 24.04 8.06
CA ILE A 9 13.69 24.47 9.35
C ILE A 9 14.13 23.24 10.17
N SER A 10 13.35 22.16 10.20
CA SER A 10 13.71 20.92 10.92
C SER A 10 15.01 20.28 10.39
N TYR A 11 15.18 20.23 9.07
CA TYR A 11 16.33 19.60 8.43
C TYR A 11 17.58 20.49 8.39
N PHE A 12 17.45 21.73 7.93
CA PHE A 12 18.60 22.59 7.65
C PHE A 12 19.01 23.48 8.83
N VAL A 13 18.07 23.88 9.67
CA VAL A 13 18.35 24.78 10.80
C VAL A 13 18.55 23.98 12.09
N ASN A 14 17.58 23.13 12.44
CA ASN A 14 17.59 22.42 13.73
C ASN A 14 18.37 21.09 13.69
N ARG A 15 18.66 20.55 12.50
CA ARG A 15 19.27 19.20 12.31
C ARG A 15 18.57 18.10 13.13
N THR A 16 17.27 18.24 13.35
CA THR A 16 16.43 17.26 14.07
C THR A 16 15.75 16.28 13.11
N GLY A 17 16.18 16.24 11.84
CA GLY A 17 15.63 15.34 10.82
C GLY A 17 15.94 13.88 11.16
N LYS A 18 14.92 13.01 11.08
CA LYS A 18 15.02 11.58 11.41
C LYS A 18 15.78 10.75 10.35
N GLN A 19 16.03 11.30 9.17
CA GLN A 19 16.65 10.59 8.03
C GLN A 19 17.78 11.47 7.48
N ASP A 20 18.96 10.93 7.25
CA ASP A 20 20.12 11.73 6.83
C ASP A 20 20.17 11.99 5.31
N ASN A 21 19.36 11.25 4.54
CA ASN A 21 19.40 11.27 3.08
C ASN A 21 18.02 11.60 2.47
N PHE A 22 17.99 12.49 1.48
CA PHE A 22 16.77 12.81 0.70
C PHE A 22 16.14 11.57 0.06
N TYR A 23 16.96 10.60 -0.33
CA TYR A 23 16.49 9.33 -0.86
C TYR A 23 15.60 8.58 0.15
N GLU A 24 15.97 8.57 1.43
CA GLU A 24 15.19 7.91 2.48
C GLU A 24 13.86 8.62 2.75
N ILE A 25 13.86 9.95 2.66
CA ILE A 25 12.66 10.77 2.79
C ILE A 25 11.66 10.50 1.64
N CYS A 26 12.17 10.32 0.42
CA CYS A 26 11.35 10.07 -0.77
C CYS A 26 11.01 8.59 -0.99
N LEU A 27 11.72 7.68 -0.32
CA LEU A 27 11.47 6.23 -0.34
C LEU A 27 9.98 5.84 -0.17
N PRO A 28 9.22 6.41 0.79
CA PRO A 28 7.78 6.15 0.92
C PRO A 28 6.94 6.60 -0.28
N LEU A 29 7.37 7.64 -0.99
CA LEU A 29 6.65 8.19 -2.14
C LEU A 29 6.81 7.30 -3.38
N TYR A 30 7.97 6.66 -3.51
CA TYR A 30 8.35 5.86 -4.66
C TYR A 30 7.36 4.73 -5.03
N PRO A 31 6.96 3.80 -4.12
CA PRO A 31 6.04 2.72 -4.47
C PRO A 31 4.63 3.23 -4.80
N SER A 32 4.18 4.32 -4.17
CA SER A 32 2.88 4.93 -4.48
C SER A 32 2.87 5.58 -5.86
N LEU A 33 3.95 6.27 -6.24
CA LEU A 33 4.09 6.89 -7.54
C LEU A 33 4.19 5.85 -8.67
N ILE A 34 4.91 4.75 -8.44
CA ILE A 34 4.96 3.64 -9.39
C ILE A 34 3.58 3.05 -9.61
N LEU A 35 2.85 2.76 -8.53
CA LEU A 35 1.50 2.21 -8.62
C LEU A 35 0.57 3.13 -9.41
N PHE A 36 0.61 4.44 -9.12
CA PHE A 36 -0.19 5.42 -9.84
C PHE A 36 0.19 5.48 -11.33
N SER A 37 1.49 5.47 -11.64
CA SER A 37 1.98 5.50 -13.02
C SER A 37 1.56 4.25 -13.81
N ILE A 38 1.73 3.05 -13.23
CA ILE A 38 1.28 1.79 -13.85
C ILE A 38 -0.23 1.80 -14.05
N SER A 39 -0.98 2.25 -13.05
CA SER A 39 -2.44 2.37 -13.11
C SER A 39 -2.87 3.29 -14.26
N VAL A 40 -2.29 4.49 -14.38
CA VAL A 40 -2.60 5.42 -15.48
C VAL A 40 -2.23 4.82 -16.85
N LEU A 41 -1.05 4.22 -16.98
CA LEU A 41 -0.63 3.58 -18.23
C LEU A 41 -1.58 2.44 -18.61
N TRP A 42 -1.96 1.61 -17.66
CA TRP A 42 -2.87 0.50 -17.89
C TRP A 42 -4.27 1.01 -18.30
N ALA A 43 -4.77 2.08 -17.68
CA ALA A 43 -6.04 2.68 -18.05
C ALA A 43 -6.04 3.27 -19.47
N LEU A 44 -4.94 3.88 -19.91
CA LEU A 44 -4.83 4.52 -21.23
C LEU A 44 -4.56 3.53 -22.37
N TYR A 45 -3.73 2.51 -22.13
CA TYR A 45 -3.23 1.61 -23.18
C TYR A 45 -3.87 0.22 -23.19
N SER A 46 -4.76 -0.13 -22.23
CA SER A 46 -5.39 -1.45 -22.20
C SER A 46 -6.29 -1.68 -23.42
N PRO A 47 -6.01 -2.71 -24.26
CA PRO A 47 -6.80 -3.02 -25.45
C PRO A 47 -8.22 -3.50 -25.10
N GLY A 48 -8.40 -4.14 -23.94
CA GLY A 48 -9.68 -4.61 -23.42
C GLY A 48 -10.54 -3.53 -22.76
N LYS A 49 -10.05 -2.28 -22.65
CA LYS A 49 -10.72 -1.16 -21.96
C LYS A 49 -11.30 -1.57 -20.60
N ILE A 50 -10.54 -2.34 -19.82
CA ILE A 50 -10.99 -2.87 -18.52
C ILE A 50 -11.47 -1.75 -17.60
N ALA A 51 -10.80 -0.59 -17.62
CA ALA A 51 -11.16 0.58 -16.83
C ALA A 51 -12.54 1.15 -17.19
N GLU A 52 -12.96 1.06 -18.46
CA GLU A 52 -14.31 1.47 -18.90
C GLU A 52 -15.33 0.36 -18.65
N ARG A 53 -14.93 -0.91 -18.77
CA ARG A 53 -15.79 -2.08 -18.64
C ARG A 53 -16.21 -2.33 -17.18
N ASP A 54 -15.24 -2.39 -16.28
CA ASP A 54 -15.42 -2.71 -14.85
C ASP A 54 -14.59 -1.75 -13.96
N PRO A 55 -14.93 -0.44 -13.92
CA PRO A 55 -14.18 0.56 -13.15
C PRO A 55 -14.13 0.24 -11.65
N ARG A 56 -15.18 -0.40 -11.12
CA ARG A 56 -15.27 -0.78 -9.70
C ARG A 56 -14.17 -1.75 -9.31
N LEU A 57 -13.96 -2.80 -10.10
CA LEU A 57 -12.97 -3.83 -9.78
C LEU A 57 -11.55 -3.29 -9.95
N TYR A 58 -11.35 -2.47 -10.98
CA TYR A 58 -10.08 -1.79 -11.23
C TYR A 58 -9.67 -0.85 -10.08
N LEU A 59 -10.57 0.03 -9.64
CA LEU A 59 -10.32 0.95 -8.51
C LEU A 59 -10.14 0.19 -7.20
N TYR A 60 -10.89 -0.90 -6.99
CA TYR A 60 -10.74 -1.76 -5.82
C TYR A 60 -9.37 -2.44 -5.76
N ALA A 61 -8.88 -2.95 -6.89
CA ALA A 61 -7.55 -3.54 -7.01
C ALA A 61 -6.45 -2.51 -6.70
N MET A 62 -6.52 -1.34 -7.36
CA MET A 62 -5.60 -0.22 -7.14
C MET A 62 -5.58 0.19 -5.66
N GLY A 63 -6.76 0.36 -5.07
CA GLY A 63 -6.94 0.76 -3.68
C GLY A 63 -6.37 -0.27 -2.69
N THR A 64 -6.56 -1.57 -2.94
CA THR A 64 -6.06 -2.63 -2.05
C THR A 64 -4.53 -2.67 -2.04
N VAL A 65 -3.90 -2.54 -3.20
CA VAL A 65 -2.43 -2.51 -3.29
C VAL A 65 -1.89 -1.23 -2.65
N PHE A 66 -2.55 -0.08 -2.87
CA PHE A 66 -2.20 1.17 -2.21
C PHE A 66 -2.31 1.07 -0.68
N SER A 67 -3.39 0.50 -0.15
CA SER A 67 -3.57 0.25 1.28
C SER A 67 -2.48 -0.65 1.86
N ASN A 68 -2.03 -1.67 1.13
CA ASN A 68 -0.92 -2.53 1.55
C ASN A 68 0.41 -1.76 1.65
N ILE A 69 0.69 -0.87 0.68
CA ILE A 69 1.88 0.00 0.70
C ILE A 69 1.79 0.98 1.87
N ALA A 70 0.64 1.63 2.06
CA ALA A 70 0.41 2.60 3.12
C ALA A 70 0.54 1.96 4.52
N CYS A 71 -0.02 0.76 4.72
CA CYS A 71 0.09 0.03 5.99
C CYS A 71 1.55 -0.27 6.36
N ARG A 72 2.34 -0.77 5.40
CA ARG A 72 3.78 -1.04 5.60
C ARG A 72 4.58 0.23 5.90
N LEU A 73 4.24 1.33 5.24
CA LEU A 73 4.84 2.64 5.49
C LEU A 73 4.56 3.08 6.92
N ILE A 74 3.31 3.01 7.38
CA ILE A 74 2.93 3.39 8.76
C ILE A 74 3.72 2.56 9.77
N ILE A 75 3.80 1.24 9.59
CA ILE A 75 4.56 0.36 10.48
C ILE A 75 6.05 0.73 10.50
N ALA A 76 6.64 0.96 9.32
CA ALA A 76 8.04 1.37 9.20
C ALA A 76 8.32 2.68 9.95
N GLN A 77 7.40 3.66 9.83
CA GLN A 77 7.54 4.94 10.53
C GLN A 77 7.43 4.82 12.06
N MET A 78 6.48 4.01 12.55
CA MET A 78 6.26 3.78 13.98
C MET A 78 7.41 2.99 14.61
N CYS A 79 7.90 1.96 13.94
CA CYS A 79 9.01 1.13 14.42
C CYS A 79 10.39 1.75 14.16
N SER A 80 10.45 2.91 13.49
CA SER A 80 11.71 3.52 13.02
C SER A 80 12.56 2.56 12.16
N THR A 81 11.90 1.67 11.42
CA THR A 81 12.54 0.75 10.49
C THR A 81 12.47 1.28 9.06
N ARG A 82 13.38 0.83 8.20
CA ARG A 82 13.40 1.23 6.79
C ARG A 82 12.15 0.70 6.09
N ALA A 83 11.46 1.56 5.33
CA ALA A 83 10.33 1.12 4.52
C ALA A 83 10.81 0.19 3.40
N GLU A 84 10.22 -1.00 3.31
CA GLU A 84 10.51 -1.93 2.21
C GLU A 84 9.97 -1.37 0.90
N THR A 85 10.86 -1.15 -0.07
CA THR A 85 10.51 -0.60 -1.38
C THR A 85 9.80 -1.60 -2.29
N PHE A 86 9.99 -2.89 -2.07
CA PHE A 86 9.45 -3.94 -2.91
C PHE A 86 8.27 -4.63 -2.21
N ASN A 87 7.09 -4.51 -2.79
CA ASN A 87 5.87 -5.12 -2.27
C ASN A 87 5.37 -6.20 -3.22
N LEU A 88 5.19 -7.42 -2.70
CA LEU A 88 4.64 -8.56 -3.46
C LEU A 88 3.31 -8.19 -4.15
N CYS A 89 2.43 -7.44 -3.47
CA CYS A 89 1.19 -6.94 -4.06
C CYS A 89 1.41 -6.02 -5.28
N LEU A 90 2.46 -5.18 -5.26
CA LEU A 90 2.80 -4.31 -6.38
C LEU A 90 3.34 -5.14 -7.54
N ALA A 91 4.15 -6.17 -7.27
CA ALA A 91 4.61 -7.11 -8.28
C ALA A 91 3.45 -7.84 -8.96
N ILE A 92 2.50 -8.38 -8.18
CA ILE A 92 1.30 -9.04 -8.70
C ILE A 92 0.47 -8.05 -9.54
N TYR A 93 0.26 -6.82 -9.08
CA TYR A 93 -0.47 -5.80 -9.84
C TYR A 93 0.21 -5.46 -11.18
N SER A 94 1.54 -5.30 -11.17
CA SER A 94 2.31 -5.02 -12.38
C SER A 94 2.25 -6.17 -13.40
N PHE A 95 2.29 -7.42 -12.91
CA PHE A 95 2.15 -8.61 -13.75
C PHE A 95 0.81 -8.66 -14.47
N ILE A 96 -0.28 -8.33 -13.77
CA ILE A 96 -1.62 -8.26 -14.37
C ILE A 96 -1.69 -7.15 -15.42
N ALA A 97 -1.16 -5.97 -15.11
CA ALA A 97 -1.16 -4.84 -16.03
C ALA A 97 -0.41 -5.18 -17.33
N VAL A 98 0.78 -5.78 -17.23
CA VAL A 98 1.57 -6.23 -18.40
C VAL A 98 0.84 -7.32 -19.19
N THR A 99 0.25 -8.30 -18.52
CA THR A 99 -0.49 -9.38 -19.18
C THR A 99 -1.70 -8.84 -19.95
N SER A 100 -2.42 -7.87 -19.37
CA SER A 100 -3.54 -7.18 -20.03
C SER A 100 -3.09 -6.33 -21.22
N LEU A 101 -1.98 -5.59 -21.07
CA LEU A 101 -1.40 -4.78 -22.15
C LEU A 101 -0.93 -5.63 -23.34
N SER A 102 -0.51 -6.87 -23.09
CA SER A 102 0.00 -7.76 -24.12
C SER A 102 -1.07 -8.22 -25.12
N GLY A 103 -2.37 -8.04 -24.81
CA GLY A 103 -3.47 -8.30 -25.75
C GLY A 103 -3.63 -9.75 -26.22
N PHE A 104 -2.88 -10.69 -25.66
CA PHE A 104 -2.91 -12.11 -26.04
C PHE A 104 -4.17 -12.85 -25.57
N LEU A 105 -4.88 -12.34 -24.57
CA LEU A 105 -6.06 -12.99 -23.99
C LEU A 105 -7.36 -12.40 -24.56
N SER A 106 -8.36 -13.27 -24.71
CA SER A 106 -9.72 -12.82 -25.01
C SER A 106 -10.29 -12.02 -23.83
N ILE A 107 -11.15 -11.03 -24.11
CA ILE A 107 -11.74 -10.10 -23.14
C ILE A 107 -12.37 -10.83 -21.94
N TYR A 108 -13.02 -11.97 -22.18
CA TYR A 108 -13.65 -12.76 -21.11
C TYR A 108 -12.62 -13.44 -20.20
N GLN A 109 -11.53 -13.96 -20.77
CA GLN A 109 -10.47 -14.61 -20.00
C GLN A 109 -9.66 -13.58 -19.20
N GLU A 110 -9.41 -12.41 -19.79
CA GLU A 110 -8.78 -11.28 -19.14
C GLU A 110 -9.57 -10.84 -17.90
N LEU A 111 -10.90 -10.74 -17.99
CA LEU A 111 -11.77 -10.36 -16.86
C LEU A 111 -11.77 -11.41 -15.72
N ILE A 112 -11.80 -12.70 -16.06
CA ILE A 112 -11.76 -13.77 -15.07
C ILE A 112 -10.41 -13.80 -14.36
N PHE A 113 -9.32 -13.66 -15.14
CA PHE A 113 -7.97 -13.59 -14.61
C PHE A 113 -7.78 -12.40 -13.67
N LEU A 114 -8.28 -11.23 -14.08
CA LEU A 114 -8.32 -10.01 -13.27
C LEU A 114 -9.06 -10.25 -11.94
N ARG A 115 -10.25 -10.84 -11.96
CA ARG A 115 -11.04 -11.12 -10.74
C ARG A 115 -10.31 -12.08 -9.79
N LEU A 116 -9.75 -13.16 -10.31
CA LEU A 116 -8.98 -14.13 -9.51
C LEU A 116 -7.76 -13.44 -8.88
N ALA A 117 -7.03 -12.64 -9.67
CA ALA A 117 -5.87 -11.94 -9.17
C ALA A 117 -6.23 -10.88 -8.11
N VAL A 118 -7.34 -10.16 -8.28
CA VAL A 118 -7.86 -9.24 -7.26
C VAL A 118 -8.21 -9.97 -5.97
N ALA A 119 -8.87 -11.14 -6.07
CA ALA A 119 -9.20 -11.97 -4.91
C ALA A 119 -7.94 -12.47 -4.18
N LEU A 120 -6.89 -12.82 -4.92
CA LEU A 120 -5.60 -13.21 -4.34
C LEU A 120 -4.90 -12.03 -3.66
N ILE A 121 -4.89 -10.86 -4.29
CA ILE A 121 -4.32 -9.62 -3.72
C ILE A 121 -5.02 -9.27 -2.40
N THR A 122 -6.34 -9.33 -2.35
CA THR A 122 -7.08 -9.06 -1.10
C THR A 122 -6.81 -10.11 -0.04
N PHE A 123 -6.75 -11.38 -0.40
CA PHE A 123 -6.41 -12.43 0.56
C PHE A 123 -5.02 -12.20 1.18
N VAL A 124 -4.02 -11.91 0.34
CA VAL A 124 -2.65 -11.59 0.79
C VAL A 124 -2.63 -10.35 1.67
N HIS A 125 -3.36 -9.29 1.30
CA HIS A 125 -3.46 -8.07 2.10
C HIS A 125 -4.11 -8.32 3.47
N LEU A 126 -5.21 -9.09 3.52
CA LEU A 126 -5.90 -9.46 4.75
C LEU A 126 -5.00 -10.32 5.64
N HIS A 127 -4.35 -11.34 5.07
CA HIS A 127 -3.41 -12.18 5.81
C HIS A 127 -2.28 -11.36 6.42
N PHE A 128 -1.67 -10.47 5.63
CA PHE A 128 -0.65 -9.54 6.12
C PHE A 128 -1.19 -8.67 7.28
N GLY A 129 -2.35 -8.06 7.12
CA GLY A 129 -2.98 -7.24 8.16
C GLY A 129 -3.24 -8.01 9.45
N ILE A 130 -3.82 -9.22 9.36
CA ILE A 130 -4.11 -10.06 10.52
C ILE A 130 -2.82 -10.47 11.24
N CYS A 131 -1.79 -10.88 10.50
CA CYS A 131 -0.50 -11.25 11.08
C CYS A 131 0.14 -10.08 11.83
N VAL A 132 0.15 -8.89 11.24
CA VAL A 132 0.70 -7.68 11.88
C VAL A 132 -0.08 -7.33 13.15
N ILE A 133 -1.41 -7.31 13.09
CA ILE A 133 -2.24 -6.97 14.26
C ILE A 133 -1.96 -7.97 15.39
N ARG A 134 -1.87 -9.26 15.08
CA ARG A 134 -1.58 -10.29 16.08
C ARG A 134 -0.22 -10.09 16.75
N GLN A 135 0.82 -9.81 15.96
CA GLN A 135 2.16 -9.51 16.47
C GLN A 135 2.17 -8.26 17.34
N LEU A 136 1.45 -7.21 16.92
CA LEU A 136 1.35 -5.96 17.65
C LEU A 136 0.64 -6.15 19.00
N CYS A 137 -0.49 -6.87 19.01
CA CYS A 137 -1.23 -7.22 20.21
C CYS A 137 -0.37 -8.02 21.21
N GLU A 138 0.38 -9.00 20.73
CA GLU A 138 1.29 -9.80 21.55
C GLU A 138 2.43 -8.95 22.12
N HIS A 139 3.03 -8.09 21.31
CA HIS A 139 4.12 -7.22 21.73
C HIS A 139 3.71 -6.18 22.78
N PHE A 140 2.56 -5.52 22.59
CA PHE A 140 2.07 -4.50 23.53
C PHE A 140 1.25 -5.09 24.69
N LYS A 141 0.95 -6.40 24.66
CA LYS A 141 0.03 -7.07 25.60
C LYS A 141 -1.37 -6.43 25.64
N ILE A 142 -1.86 -5.97 24.48
CA ILE A 142 -3.17 -5.31 24.32
C ILE A 142 -4.08 -6.19 23.45
N CYS A 143 -5.34 -6.36 23.88
CA CYS A 143 -6.37 -7.00 23.07
C CYS A 143 -7.04 -5.96 22.15
N ALA A 144 -6.69 -5.93 20.85
CA ALA A 144 -7.16 -4.91 19.89
C ALA A 144 -8.69 -4.75 19.79
N PHE A 145 -9.47 -5.75 20.20
CA PHE A 145 -10.94 -5.73 20.14
C PHE A 145 -11.63 -5.86 21.49
N SER A 146 -10.90 -5.79 22.62
CA SER A 146 -11.52 -5.87 23.95
C SER A 146 -11.72 -4.48 24.56
N LEU A 147 -12.98 -4.07 24.73
CA LEU A 147 -13.36 -2.86 25.48
C LEU A 147 -13.03 -2.96 26.98
N GLN A 148 -12.92 -4.17 27.52
CA GLN A 148 -12.61 -4.39 28.94
C GLN A 148 -11.18 -3.93 29.29
N TYR A 149 -10.24 -4.05 28.36
CA TYR A 149 -8.86 -3.55 28.54
C TYR A 149 -8.83 -2.03 28.75
N ILE A 150 -9.60 -1.28 27.97
CA ILE A 150 -9.68 0.20 28.06
C ILE A 150 -10.31 0.63 29.39
N GLN A 151 -11.23 -0.17 29.91
CA GLN A 151 -11.89 0.13 31.18
C GLN A 151 -10.97 -0.12 32.37
N GLN A 152 -10.15 -1.19 32.33
CA GLN A 152 -9.18 -1.50 33.37
C GLN A 152 -8.04 -0.46 33.45
N SER A 153 -7.54 0.04 32.31
CA SER A 153 -6.47 1.05 32.30
C SER A 153 -6.88 2.44 32.82
N LYS A 154 -8.18 2.70 33.01
CA LYS A 154 -8.70 3.97 33.56
C LYS A 154 -8.90 3.94 35.07
N THR A 155 -8.83 2.74 35.66
CA THR A 155 -9.05 2.50 37.10
C THR A 155 -7.74 2.31 37.88
N GLU A 156 -6.61 2.19 37.19
CA GLU A 156 -5.25 2.34 37.74
C GLU A 156 -4.75 3.78 37.55
#